data_AF-A0A6N8BI61-F1
#
_entry.id   AF-A0A6N8BI61-F1
#
_cell.length_a   1.000
_cell.length_b   1.000
_cell.length_c   1.000
_cell.angle_alpha   90.00
_cell.angle_beta   90.00
_cell.angle_gamma   90.00
#
_symmetry.space_group_name_H-M   'P 1'
#
loop_
_entity.id
_entity.type
_entity.pdbx_description
1 polymer ?
#
loop_
_entity_poly.entity_id
_entity_poly.type
_entity_poly.pdbx_seq_one_letter_code
_entity_poly.pdbx_strand_id
1 'polypeptide(L)'
;MSTNDVLQQIMEIMEQKELLAQHILDLTKQQAYFLNSSSQSEQNDLTYLETLLNKRQEYMERVNELDKNLSIFKQSGTSFSLEEKEHDISQIFIQAQKIDHDNLVKLKAAMSGLSARMKSLQMGKASTNTYEKKKSQVQGFFVDKKK
;
A
#
# COMPACT_ATOMS: atom_id res chain seq x y z
N MET A 1 6.80 9.04 41.92
CA MET A 1 7.80 9.01 40.83
C MET A 1 8.65 10.24 40.95
N SER A 2 9.96 10.06 40.88
CA SER A 2 10.92 11.16 40.76
C SER A 2 10.83 11.78 39.36
N THR A 3 11.17 13.06 39.23
CA THR A 3 11.28 13.74 37.93
C THR A 3 12.28 13.04 37.00
N ASN A 4 13.30 12.40 37.56
CA ASN A 4 14.26 11.58 36.81
C ASN A 4 13.62 10.32 36.23
N ASP A 5 12.67 9.69 36.94
CA ASP A 5 11.97 8.49 36.45
C ASP A 5 11.10 8.83 35.24
N VAL A 6 10.47 10.01 35.25
CA VAL A 6 9.63 10.49 34.14
C VAL A 6 10.47 10.81 32.91
N LEU A 7 11.60 11.50 33.08
CA LEU A 7 12.51 11.81 31.98
C LEU A 7 13.07 10.53 31.33
N GLN A 8 13.43 9.55 32.15
CA GLN A 8 13.92 8.27 31.64
C GLN A 8 12.85 7.53 30.83
N GLN A 9 11.60 7.47 31.30
CA GLN A 9 10.50 6.87 30.54
C GLN A 9 10.25 7.58 29.20
N ILE A 10 10.32 8.91 29.18
CA ILE A 10 10.16 9.69 27.95
C ILE A 10 11.28 9.37 26.95
N MET A 11 12.53 9.27 27.41
CA MET A 11 13.66 8.90 26.57
C MET A 11 13.50 7.50 25.99
N GLU A 12 13.09 6.52 26.80
CA GLU A 12 12.82 5.15 26.36
C GLU A 12 11.71 5.11 25.29
N ILE A 13 10.62 5.87 25.48
CA ILE A 13 9.55 5.97 24.49
C ILE A 13 10.05 6.59 23.18
N MET A 14 10.88 7.63 23.25
CA MET A 14 11.45 8.28 22.07
C MET A 14 12.38 7.33 21.29
N GLU A 15 13.22 6.56 21.99
CA GLU A 15 14.08 5.54 21.36
C GLU A 15 13.25 4.42 20.70
N GLN A 16 12.19 3.95 21.35
CA GLN A 16 11.29 2.96 20.75
C GLN A 16 10.60 3.52 19.50
N LYS A 17 10.17 4.78 19.54
CA LYS A 17 9.53 5.45 18.40
C LYS A 17 10.49 5.58 17.22
N GLU A 18 11.74 5.96 17.49
CA GLU A 18 12.81 6.05 16.48
C GLU A 18 13.08 4.70 15.81
N LEU A 19 13.20 3.62 16.61
CA LEU A 19 13.38 2.26 16.10
C LEU A 19 12.22 1.82 15.20
N LEU A 20 10.98 2.07 15.63
CA LEU A 20 9.80 1.76 14.83
C LEU A 20 9.74 2.57 13.53
N ALA A 21 10.09 3.86 13.58
CA ALA A 21 10.17 4.71 12.39
C ALA A 21 11.18 4.14 11.38
N GLN A 22 12.35 3.70 11.86
CA GLN A 22 13.36 3.07 11.01
C GLN A 22 12.87 1.77 10.39
N HIS A 23 12.19 0.92 11.17
CA HIS A 23 11.57 -0.30 10.64
C HIS A 23 10.50 -0.03 9.59
N ILE A 24 9.68 1.01 9.78
CA ILE A 24 8.68 1.45 8.80
C ILE A 24 9.36 1.89 7.50
N LEU A 25 10.43 2.69 7.59
CA LEU A 25 11.21 3.11 6.42
C LEU A 25 11.80 1.91 5.68
N ASP A 26 12.35 0.93 6.39
CA ASP A 26 12.94 -0.26 5.78
C ASP A 26 11.89 -1.14 5.09
N LEU A 27 10.72 -1.32 5.71
CA LEU A 27 9.59 -2.01 5.08
C LEU A 27 9.11 -1.28 3.82
N THR A 28 9.04 0.05 3.86
CA THR A 28 8.67 0.87 2.69
C THR A 28 9.70 0.75 1.56
N LYS A 29 11.00 0.67 1.88
CA LYS A 29 12.07 0.38 0.90
C LYS A 29 11.93 -1.02 0.30
N GLN A 30 11.62 -2.02 1.11
CA GLN A 30 11.40 -3.40 0.63
C GLN A 30 10.19 -3.48 -0.30
N GLN A 31 9.09 -2.80 0.04
CA GLN A 31 7.92 -2.67 -0.83
C GLN A 31 8.29 -1.97 -2.15
N ALA A 32 9.07 -0.89 -2.11
CA ALA A 32 9.54 -0.22 -3.32
C ALA A 32 10.41 -1.14 -4.19
N TYR A 33 11.33 -1.90 -3.58
CA TYR A 33 12.14 -2.89 -4.29
C TYR A 33 11.29 -3.95 -4.96
N PHE A 34 10.30 -4.49 -4.25
CA PHE A 34 9.35 -5.45 -4.78
C PHE A 34 8.59 -4.91 -6.01
N LEU A 35 8.12 -3.66 -5.95
CA LEU A 35 7.41 -3.00 -7.05
C LEU A 35 8.30 -2.74 -8.28
N ASN A 36 9.61 -2.58 -8.09
CA ASN A 36 10.55 -2.34 -9.19
C ASN A 36 11.12 -3.64 -9.79
N SER A 37 11.13 -4.73 -9.02
CA SER A 37 11.82 -5.97 -9.37
C SER A 37 10.88 -7.08 -9.87
N SER A 38 9.57 -6.85 -9.91
CA SER A 38 8.55 -7.88 -10.13
C SER A 38 8.70 -8.51 -11.53
N SER A 39 9.41 -9.64 -11.56
CA SER A 39 9.66 -10.50 -12.71
C SER A 39 9.15 -11.91 -12.40
N GLN A 40 7.94 -12.22 -12.87
CA GLN A 40 7.43 -13.56 -13.23
C GLN A 40 7.09 -14.64 -12.16
N SER A 41 6.91 -14.38 -10.85
CA SER A 41 6.35 -15.38 -9.90
C SER A 41 5.14 -14.89 -9.09
N GLU A 42 4.02 -14.68 -9.77
CA GLU A 42 2.85 -13.89 -9.30
C GLU A 42 2.20 -14.28 -7.96
N GLN A 43 2.25 -15.54 -7.51
CA GLN A 43 1.48 -15.95 -6.32
C GLN A 43 2.24 -15.76 -4.98
N ASN A 44 3.48 -16.26 -4.89
CA ASN A 44 4.30 -16.12 -3.68
C ASN A 44 4.71 -14.67 -3.42
N ASP A 45 4.84 -13.90 -4.50
CA ASP A 45 5.23 -12.50 -4.49
C ASP A 45 4.14 -11.62 -3.85
N LEU A 46 2.86 -11.88 -4.12
CA LEU A 46 1.74 -11.12 -3.56
C LEU A 46 1.56 -11.38 -2.05
N THR A 47 1.65 -12.63 -1.61
CA THR A 47 1.57 -12.99 -0.18
C THR A 47 2.72 -12.35 0.61
N TYR A 48 3.91 -12.25 0.02
CA TYR A 48 5.03 -11.54 0.63
C TYR A 48 4.75 -10.04 0.77
N LEU A 49 4.24 -9.38 -0.27
CA LEU A 49 3.87 -7.97 -0.20
C LEU A 49 2.80 -7.69 0.87
N GLU A 50 1.79 -8.54 0.97
CA GLU A 50 0.75 -8.46 2.01
C GLU A 50 1.35 -8.58 3.42
N THR A 51 2.31 -9.49 3.61
CA THR A 51 3.03 -9.64 4.87
C THR A 51 3.79 -8.36 5.25
N LEU A 52 4.47 -7.73 4.29
CA LEU A 52 5.16 -6.45 4.50
C LEU A 52 4.18 -5.32 4.88
N LEU A 53 3.02 -5.25 4.21
CA LEU A 53 1.99 -4.25 4.50
C LEU A 53 1.41 -4.41 5.91
N ASN A 54 1.07 -5.65 6.29
CA ASN A 54 0.54 -5.94 7.62
C ASN A 54 1.57 -5.61 8.71
N LYS A 55 2.84 -5.96 8.50
CA LYS A 55 3.90 -5.63 9.46
C LYS A 55 4.11 -4.13 9.60
N ARG A 56 4.02 -3.38 8.50
CA ARG A 56 4.12 -1.93 8.53
C ARG A 56 2.96 -1.30 9.29
N GLN A 57 1.75 -1.82 9.11
CA GLN A 57 0.56 -1.37 9.84
C GLN A 57 0.71 -1.60 11.35
N GLU A 58 1.20 -2.76 11.77
CA GLU A 58 1.48 -3.07 13.19
C GLU A 58 2.46 -2.05 13.81
N TYR A 59 3.51 -1.67 13.08
CA TYR A 59 4.47 -0.66 13.57
C TYR A 59 3.87 0.75 13.60
N MET A 60 3.04 1.13 12.63
CA MET A 60 2.33 2.41 12.65
C MET A 60 1.38 2.51 13.85
N GLU A 61 0.68 1.43 14.18
CA GLU A 61 -0.19 1.37 15.36
C GLU A 61 0.59 1.56 16.65
N ARG A 62 1.75 0.91 16.79
CA ARG A 62 2.64 1.11 17.94
C ARG A 62 3.17 2.54 18.03
N VAL A 63 3.55 3.17 16.91
CA VAL A 63 3.95 4.58 16.90
C VAL A 63 2.81 5.46 17.43
N ASN A 64 1.58 5.22 16.98
CA ASN A 64 0.41 5.96 17.46
C ASN A 64 0.16 5.77 18.97
N GLU A 65 0.42 4.58 19.50
CA GLU A 65 0.35 4.31 20.95
C GLU A 65 1.43 5.08 21.72
N LEU A 66 2.68 5.07 21.24
CA LEU A 66 3.77 5.83 21.84
C LEU A 66 3.51 7.34 21.82
N ASP A 67 2.91 7.86 20.75
CA ASP A 67 2.52 9.27 20.64
C ASP A 67 1.44 9.66 21.64
N LYS A 68 0.46 8.79 21.88
CA LYS A 68 -0.54 8.99 22.95
C LYS A 68 0.13 9.03 24.32
N ASN A 69 1.08 8.12 24.58
CA ASN A 69 1.82 8.08 25.84
C ASN A 69 2.64 9.37 26.04
N LEU A 70 3.35 9.83 25.01
CA LEU A 70 4.09 11.11 25.05
C LEU A 70 3.16 12.30 25.29
N SER A 71 1.96 12.31 24.71
CA SER A 71 0.99 13.38 24.92
C SER A 71 0.56 13.50 26.38
N ILE A 72 0.38 12.37 27.08
CA ILE A 72 0.04 12.34 28.51
C ILE A 72 1.15 13.01 29.33
N PHE A 73 2.42 12.72 29.04
CA PHE A 73 3.55 13.37 29.71
C PHE A 73 3.60 14.88 29.41
N LYS A 74 3.43 15.30 28.16
CA LYS A 74 3.40 16.73 27.79
C LYS A 74 2.29 17.50 28.52
N GLN A 75 1.12 16.89 28.70
CA GLN A 75 -0.01 17.50 29.45
C GLN A 75 0.24 17.57 30.96
N SER A 76 1.11 16.71 31.51
CA SER A 76 1.46 16.71 32.93
C SER A 76 2.40 17.87 33.34
N GLY A 77 2.73 18.78 32.42
CA GLY A 77 3.57 19.96 32.68
C GLY A 77 5.07 19.66 32.70
N THR A 78 5.49 18.47 32.27
CA THR A 78 6.91 18.15 32.08
C THR A 78 7.41 18.77 30.79
N SER A 79 8.12 19.90 30.90
CA SER A 79 8.80 20.54 29.78
C SER A 79 10.23 20.01 29.69
N PHE A 80 10.51 19.23 28.66
CA PHE A 80 11.85 18.77 28.32
C PHE A 80 12.12 19.06 26.85
N SER A 81 13.32 19.53 26.51
CA SER A 81 13.70 19.72 25.11
C SER A 81 14.05 18.35 24.51
N LEU A 82 13.22 17.90 23.59
CA LEU A 82 13.41 16.68 22.79
C LEU A 82 13.40 17.00 21.29
N GLU A 83 13.59 18.28 20.97
CA GLU A 83 13.40 18.83 19.62
C GLU A 83 14.29 18.14 18.59
N GLU A 84 15.52 17.80 18.96
CA GLU A 84 16.46 17.07 18.11
C GLU A 84 15.95 15.66 17.78
N LYS A 85 15.57 14.86 18.80
CA LYS A 85 15.00 13.52 18.56
C LYS A 85 13.68 13.56 17.80
N GLU A 86 12.80 14.52 18.10
CA GLU A 86 11.55 14.71 17.35
C GLU A 86 11.84 15.05 15.88
N HIS A 87 12.87 15.86 15.62
CA HIS A 87 13.31 16.20 14.28
C HIS A 87 13.83 14.96 13.53
N ASP A 88 14.71 14.18 14.14
CA ASP A 88 15.29 12.98 13.51
C ASP A 88 14.22 11.96 13.14
N ILE A 89 13.30 11.68 14.07
CA ILE A 89 12.15 10.79 13.82
C ILE A 89 11.29 11.33 12.68
N SER A 90 11.03 12.64 12.66
CA SER A 90 10.28 13.29 11.58
C SER A 90 10.96 13.13 10.22
N GLN A 91 12.29 13.28 10.14
CA GLN A 91 13.04 13.06 8.91
C GLN A 91 12.89 11.63 8.38
N ILE A 92 12.87 10.62 9.26
CA ILE A 92 12.65 9.23 8.87
C ILE A 92 11.25 9.05 8.24
N PHE A 93 10.21 9.63 8.85
CA PHE A 93 8.85 9.58 8.29
C PHE A 93 8.72 10.32 6.97
N ILE A 94 9.36 11.48 6.82
CA ILE A 94 9.38 12.24 5.56
C ILE A 94 10.02 11.40 4.45
N GLN A 95 11.12 10.70 4.73
CA GLN A 95 11.75 9.80 3.78
C GLN A 95 10.82 8.65 3.38
N ALA A 96 10.14 8.03 4.35
CA ALA A 96 9.18 6.96 4.07
C ALA A 96 8.01 7.45 3.19
N GLN A 97 7.44 8.62 3.51
CA GLN A 97 6.37 9.24 2.73
C GLN A 97 6.77 9.54 1.29
N LYS A 98 8.01 10.00 1.06
CA LYS A 98 8.51 10.24 -0.29
C LYS A 98 8.55 8.95 -1.11
N ILE A 99 9.04 7.86 -0.53
CA ILE A 99 9.07 6.55 -1.20
C ILE A 99 7.65 6.04 -1.47
N ASP A 100 6.73 6.19 -0.51
CA ASP A 100 5.32 5.81 -0.69
C ASP A 100 4.64 6.60 -1.82
N HIS A 101 4.95 7.90 -1.93
CA HIS A 101 4.45 8.73 -3.01
C HIS A 101 4.93 8.22 -4.38
N ASP A 102 6.22 7.93 -4.51
CA ASP A 102 6.80 7.39 -5.74
C ASP A 102 6.20 6.02 -6.09
N ASN A 103 6.01 5.16 -5.08
CA ASN A 103 5.35 3.86 -5.24
C ASN A 103 3.90 4.01 -5.72
N LEU A 104 3.13 4.94 -5.15
CA LEU A 104 1.76 5.21 -5.55
C LEU A 104 1.67 5.68 -7.01
N VAL A 105 2.56 6.58 -7.42
CA VAL A 105 2.61 7.07 -8.81
C VAL A 105 2.87 5.91 -9.78
N LYS A 106 3.84 5.03 -9.47
CA LYS A 106 4.15 3.85 -10.28
C LYS A 106 2.97 2.88 -10.37
N LEU A 107 2.33 2.57 -9.25
CA LEU A 107 1.16 1.70 -9.22
C LEU A 107 0.00 2.25 -10.06
N LYS A 108 -0.28 3.56 -9.96
CA LYS A 108 -1.30 4.22 -10.79
C LYS A 108 -0.97 4.13 -12.28
N ALA A 109 0.29 4.33 -12.66
CA ALA A 109 0.73 4.19 -14.05
C ALA A 109 0.56 2.75 -14.55
N ALA A 110 0.95 1.76 -13.75
CA ALA A 110 0.77 0.35 -14.07
C ALA A 110 -0.72 -0.03 -14.23
N MET A 111 -1.58 0.41 -13.32
CA MET A 111 -3.03 0.19 -13.41
C MET A 111 -3.66 0.84 -14.65
N SER A 112 -3.21 2.03 -15.03
CA SER A 112 -3.66 2.70 -16.25
C SER A 112 -3.28 1.89 -17.49
N GLY A 113 -2.03 1.41 -17.55
CA GLY A 113 -1.56 0.53 -18.63
C GLY A 113 -2.33 -0.78 -18.71
N LEU A 114 -2.59 -1.44 -17.58
CA LEU A 114 -3.44 -2.63 -17.50
C LEU A 114 -4.86 -2.36 -17.98
N SER A 115 -5.45 -1.25 -17.58
CA SER A 115 -6.81 -0.85 -18.00
C SER A 115 -6.89 -0.64 -19.52
N ALA A 116 -5.88 0.00 -20.12
CA ALA A 116 -5.82 0.17 -21.56
C ALA A 116 -5.72 -1.18 -22.30
N ARG A 117 -4.87 -2.09 -21.82
CA ARG A 117 -4.72 -3.46 -22.38
C ARG A 117 -6.00 -4.28 -22.24
N MET A 118 -6.70 -4.18 -21.11
CA MET A 118 -7.98 -4.87 -20.92
C MET A 118 -9.03 -4.37 -21.92
N LYS A 119 -9.12 -3.05 -22.13
CA LYS A 119 -10.03 -2.46 -23.14
C LYS A 119 -9.69 -2.93 -24.55
N SER A 120 -8.40 -2.96 -24.93
CA SER A 120 -7.99 -3.44 -26.25
C SER A 120 -8.34 -4.90 -26.46
N LEU A 121 -8.16 -5.75 -25.43
CA LEU A 121 -8.56 -7.17 -25.49
C LEU A 121 -10.08 -7.33 -25.65
N GLN A 122 -10.89 -6.54 -24.94
CA GLN A 122 -12.35 -6.55 -25.09
C GLN A 122 -12.79 -6.16 -26.50
N MET A 123 -12.18 -5.11 -27.07
CA MET A 123 -12.48 -4.67 -28.45
C MET A 123 -11.99 -5.68 -29.50
N GLY A 124 -10.83 -6.32 -29.28
CA GLY A 124 -10.34 -7.40 -30.12
C GLY A 124 -11.31 -8.59 -30.18
N LYS A 125 -11.91 -8.96 -29.04
CA LYS A 125 -12.95 -10.00 -28.97
C LYS A 125 -14.26 -9.58 -29.67
N ALA A 126 -14.66 -8.31 -29.59
CA ALA A 126 -15.82 -7.80 -30.31
C ALA A 126 -15.60 -7.80 -31.83
N SER A 127 -14.37 -7.49 -32.27
CA SER A 127 -13.94 -7.59 -33.66
C SER A 127 -14.01 -9.03 -34.18
N THR A 128 -13.52 -10.03 -33.43
CA THR A 128 -13.59 -11.44 -33.85
C THR A 128 -15.03 -11.96 -33.98
N ASN A 129 -15.94 -11.52 -33.11
CA ASN A 129 -17.38 -11.86 -33.21
C ASN A 129 -18.08 -11.24 -34.43
N THR A 130 -17.50 -10.20 -35.03
CA THR A 130 -18.04 -9.59 -36.26
C THR A 130 -17.73 -10.44 -37.51
N TYR A 131 -16.67 -11.25 -37.45
CA TYR A 131 -16.27 -12.17 -38.54
C TYR A 131 -16.75 -13.60 -38.33
N GLU A 132 -17.26 -13.97 -37.15
CA GLU A 132 -18.05 -15.19 -36.98
C GLU A 132 -19.40 -15.02 -37.69
N LYS A 133 -19.46 -15.47 -38.95
CA LYS A 133 -20.68 -15.51 -39.79
C LYS A 133 -21.90 -15.91 -38.97
N LYS A 134 -22.88 -15.00 -38.84
CA LYS A 134 -24.25 -15.35 -38.43
C LYS A 134 -24.71 -16.51 -39.31
N LYS A 135 -25.00 -17.68 -38.70
CA LYS A 135 -25.61 -18.82 -39.40
C LYS A 135 -26.86 -18.30 -40.13
N SER A 136 -26.87 -18.39 -41.46
CA SER A 136 -28.00 -17.95 -42.28
C SER A 136 -29.26 -18.66 -41.77
N GLN A 137 -30.29 -17.91 -41.41
CA GLN A 137 -31.61 -18.47 -41.16
C GLN A 137 -32.03 -19.24 -42.42
N VAL A 138 -32.18 -20.55 -42.29
CA VAL A 138 -32.74 -21.40 -43.34
C VAL A 138 -34.20 -20.98 -43.50
N GLN A 139 -34.57 -20.42 -44.66
CA GLN A 139 -35.96 -20.21 -45.05
C GLN A 139 -36.64 -21.58 -45.14
N GLY A 140 -37.34 -21.97 -44.08
CA GLY A 140 -38.27 -23.10 -44.11
C GLY A 140 -39.58 -22.67 -44.75
N PHE A 141 -40.03 -23.38 -45.78
CA PHE A 141 -41.39 -23.24 -46.30
C PHE A 141 -42.36 -24.01 -45.38
N PHE A 142 -43.40 -23.33 -44.89
CA PHE A 142 -44.51 -23.99 -44.22
C PHE A 142 -45.50 -24.51 -45.27
N VAL A 143 -45.66 -25.83 -45.34
CA VAL A 143 -46.72 -26.47 -46.13
C VAL A 143 -47.93 -26.67 -45.22
N ASP A 144 -48.94 -25.83 -45.40
CA ASP A 144 -50.25 -25.98 -44.74
C ASP A 144 -51.01 -27.14 -45.38
N LYS A 145 -51.20 -28.24 -44.63
CA LYS A 145 -52.04 -29.36 -45.05
C LYS A 145 -53.46 -29.11 -44.55
N LYS A 146 -54.29 -28.46 -45.37
CA LYS A 146 -55.74 -28.42 -45.15
C LYS A 146 -56.35 -29.79 -45.42
N LYS A 147 -57.13 -30.29 -44.45
CA LYS A 147 -58.07 -31.40 -44.60
C LYS A 147 -59.39 -30.90 -45.16
#